data_AF-A0A2E9EYU7-F1
#
_entry.id   AF-A0A2E9EYU7-F1
#
_cell.length_a   1.000
_cell.length_b   1.000
_cell.length_c   1.000
_cell.angle_alpha   90.00
_cell.angle_beta   90.00
_cell.angle_gamma   90.00
#
_symmetry.space_group_name_H-M   'P 1'
#
loop_
_entity.id
_entity.type
_entity.pdbx_description
1 polymer ?
#
loop_
_entity_poly.entity_id
_entity_poly.type
_entity_poly.pdbx_seq_one_letter_code
_entity_poly.pdbx_strand_id
1 'polypeptide(L)'
;MKIPVIFFTWLFLSVFASVAFAQKAKVLKPTVSTVKSPDFEVGSGIKEPKGERKDWLQIDVAFQLDSSSREDFVEAIEVRFFVLPKTAQPKFKKLYTAVVNHVDLLKNETLRSSVFLSPNSLARIYGKGKKPNPRDLAVAVEIHAGQIIGGEVTEGKTSKWWQKSDVPTDSSMLRPKSKTPFAYLWFDSYAETRD
;
A
#
# COMPACT_ATOMS: atom_id res chain seq x y z
N MET A 1 -40.54 -48.70 -23.93
CA MET A 1 -39.11 -49.04 -23.77
C MET A 1 -38.40 -47.84 -23.17
N LYS A 2 -37.89 -47.97 -21.93
CA LYS A 2 -37.18 -46.92 -21.20
C LYS A 2 -35.69 -47.21 -21.29
N ILE A 3 -34.88 -46.26 -21.76
CA ILE A 3 -33.42 -46.31 -21.72
C ILE A 3 -32.97 -45.29 -20.68
N PRO A 4 -32.24 -45.67 -19.62
CA PRO A 4 -31.61 -44.69 -18.75
C PRO A 4 -30.21 -44.38 -19.31
N VAL A 5 -29.99 -43.13 -19.70
CA VAL A 5 -28.66 -42.62 -20.04
C VAL A 5 -28.01 -42.15 -18.74
N ILE A 6 -26.94 -42.84 -18.36
CA ILE A 6 -26.08 -42.53 -17.21
C ILE A 6 -25.22 -41.31 -17.58
N PHE A 7 -25.44 -40.18 -16.91
CA PHE A 7 -24.55 -39.01 -17.01
C PHE A 7 -23.32 -39.24 -16.13
N PHE A 8 -22.17 -39.47 -16.77
CA PHE A 8 -20.88 -39.60 -16.11
C PHE A 8 -20.23 -38.21 -16.01
N THR A 9 -20.42 -37.53 -14.88
CA THR A 9 -19.71 -36.27 -14.58
C THR A 9 -18.26 -36.55 -14.21
N TRP A 10 -17.33 -36.21 -15.11
CA TRP A 10 -15.90 -36.25 -14.84
C TRP A 10 -15.46 -34.90 -14.25
N LEU A 11 -15.30 -34.85 -12.93
CA LEU A 11 -14.75 -33.71 -12.21
C LEU A 11 -13.22 -33.74 -12.35
N PHE A 12 -12.65 -32.98 -13.28
CA PHE A 12 -11.22 -32.69 -13.29
C PHE A 12 -10.89 -31.77 -12.11
N LEU A 13 -10.47 -32.35 -10.99
CA LEU A 13 -9.87 -31.62 -9.90
C LEU A 13 -8.39 -31.42 -10.23
N SER A 14 -8.05 -30.34 -10.93
CA SER A 14 -6.65 -29.91 -11.08
C SER A 14 -6.17 -29.33 -9.76
N VAL A 15 -5.53 -30.15 -8.93
CA VAL A 15 -4.79 -29.69 -7.75
C VAL A 15 -3.49 -29.07 -8.25
N PHE A 16 -3.48 -27.74 -8.44
CA PHE A 16 -2.21 -27.01 -8.45
C PHE A 16 -1.67 -27.00 -7.03
N ALA A 17 -0.77 -27.94 -6.73
CA ALA A 17 0.04 -27.88 -5.53
C ALA A 17 1.04 -26.73 -5.71
N SER A 18 0.66 -25.52 -5.28
CA SER A 18 1.61 -24.40 -5.18
C SER A 18 2.66 -24.80 -4.14
N VAL A 19 3.87 -25.10 -4.60
CA VAL A 19 5.03 -25.27 -3.71
C VAL A 19 5.26 -23.90 -3.07
N ALA A 20 4.83 -23.74 -1.82
CA ALA A 20 5.08 -22.54 -1.06
C ALA A 20 6.58 -22.50 -0.72
N PHE A 21 7.39 -21.92 -1.60
CA PHE A 21 8.76 -21.57 -1.26
C PHE A 21 8.75 -20.63 -0.05
N ALA A 22 9.68 -20.84 0.88
CA ALA A 22 9.82 -19.96 2.03
C ALA A 22 10.28 -18.58 1.55
N GLN A 23 9.35 -17.65 1.43
CA GLN A 23 9.61 -16.26 1.09
C GLN A 23 9.74 -15.44 2.38
N LYS A 24 10.69 -14.53 2.43
CA LYS A 24 10.91 -13.59 3.52
C LYS A 24 11.10 -12.19 2.94
N ALA A 25 10.68 -11.18 3.69
CA ALA A 25 10.93 -9.80 3.34
C ALA A 25 11.68 -9.09 4.47
N LYS A 26 12.81 -8.46 4.12
CA LYS A 26 13.48 -7.49 4.98
C LYS A 26 12.83 -6.14 4.74
N VAL A 27 12.03 -5.67 5.69
CA VAL A 27 11.28 -4.41 5.59
C VAL A 27 11.99 -3.34 6.40
N LEU A 28 12.28 -2.21 5.78
CA LEU A 28 12.81 -1.04 6.48
C LEU A 28 11.68 -0.29 7.18
N LYS A 29 12.05 0.48 8.20
CA LYS A 29 11.11 1.31 8.93
C LYS A 29 10.36 2.25 7.97
N PRO A 30 9.01 2.23 7.95
CA PRO A 30 8.25 3.13 7.09
C PRO A 30 8.51 4.59 7.48
N THR A 31 8.52 5.46 6.48
CA THR A 31 8.71 6.89 6.64
C THR A 31 7.44 7.66 6.29
N VAL A 32 7.25 8.79 6.94
CA VAL A 32 6.15 9.72 6.65
C VAL A 32 6.76 11.06 6.30
N SER A 33 6.38 11.63 5.17
CA SER A 33 6.88 12.93 4.70
C SER A 33 5.74 13.81 4.20
N THR A 34 5.90 15.12 4.38
CA THR A 34 5.00 16.10 3.78
C THR A 34 5.53 16.45 2.39
N VAL A 35 4.70 16.25 1.37
CA VAL A 35 5.04 16.58 -0.02
C VAL A 35 4.01 17.54 -0.60
N LYS A 36 4.46 18.44 -1.48
CA LYS A 36 3.56 19.33 -2.22
C LYS A 36 3.00 18.61 -3.43
N SER A 37 1.79 18.99 -3.83
CA SER A 37 1.23 18.60 -5.13
C SER A 37 2.28 18.89 -6.23
N PRO A 38 2.50 17.97 -7.18
CA PRO A 38 3.45 18.19 -8.26
C PRO A 38 3.13 19.46 -9.05
N ASP A 39 4.19 20.06 -9.57
CA ASP A 39 4.11 21.20 -10.46
C ASP A 39 4.49 20.74 -11.87
N PHE A 40 3.70 21.14 -12.87
CA PHE A 40 3.91 20.72 -14.25
C PHE A 40 3.97 21.96 -15.12
N GLU A 41 5.08 22.14 -15.84
CA GLU A 41 5.13 23.14 -16.89
C GLU A 41 4.16 22.73 -18.00
N VAL A 42 3.15 23.58 -18.22
CA VAL A 42 2.20 23.40 -19.31
C VAL A 42 2.58 24.30 -20.48
N GLY A 43 2.41 23.80 -21.71
CA GLY A 43 2.78 24.53 -22.94
C GLY A 43 2.07 25.87 -23.10
N SER A 44 2.58 26.71 -24.01
CA SER A 44 2.07 28.05 -24.25
C SER A 44 0.57 28.05 -24.59
N GLY A 45 -0.22 28.81 -23.83
CA GLY A 45 -1.67 28.98 -24.05
C GLY A 45 -2.57 28.38 -22.97
N ILE A 46 -2.06 27.53 -22.07
CA ILE A 46 -2.81 27.00 -20.94
C ILE A 46 -2.65 27.95 -19.74
N LYS A 47 -3.74 28.60 -19.32
CA LYS A 47 -3.74 29.41 -18.09
C LYS A 47 -3.76 28.48 -16.88
N GLU A 48 -2.69 28.49 -16.09
CA GLU A 48 -2.67 27.79 -14.82
C GLU A 48 -3.75 28.34 -13.88
N PRO A 49 -4.54 27.46 -13.25
CA PRO A 49 -5.46 27.88 -12.21
C PRO A 49 -4.70 28.57 -11.08
N LYS A 50 -5.14 29.77 -10.68
CA LYS A 50 -4.58 30.45 -9.52
C LYS A 50 -4.83 29.61 -8.26
N GLY A 51 -3.77 29.15 -7.61
CA GLY A 51 -3.87 28.42 -6.35
C GLY A 51 -2.52 27.90 -5.85
N GLU A 52 -2.41 27.73 -4.54
CA GLU A 52 -1.21 27.16 -3.93
C GLU A 52 -1.20 25.63 -4.04
N ARG A 53 -0.01 25.07 -4.25
CA ARG A 53 0.20 23.62 -4.18
C ARG A 53 -0.16 23.12 -2.79
N LYS A 54 -1.06 22.14 -2.73
CA LYS A 54 -1.57 21.59 -1.49
C LYS A 54 -0.62 20.54 -0.91
N ASP A 55 -0.61 20.43 0.42
CA ASP A 55 0.16 19.44 1.16
C ASP A 55 -0.51 18.06 1.12
N TRP A 56 0.31 17.04 0.91
CA TRP A 56 0.00 15.63 1.03
C TRP A 56 0.90 15.04 2.11
N LEU A 57 0.46 13.92 2.70
CA LEU A 57 1.37 13.05 3.44
C LEU A 57 1.64 11.82 2.60
N GLN A 58 2.92 11.56 2.31
CA GLN A 58 3.41 10.33 1.72
C GLN A 58 3.86 9.39 2.84
N ILE A 59 3.40 8.14 2.76
CA ILE A 59 3.87 7.04 3.59
C ILE A 59 4.64 6.10 2.68
N ASP A 60 5.92 5.95 2.95
CA ASP A 60 6.87 5.23 2.10
C ASP A 60 7.53 4.09 2.85
N VAL A 61 7.70 2.95 2.18
CA VAL A 61 8.40 1.80 2.73
C VAL A 61 9.31 1.18 1.69
N ALA A 62 10.55 0.94 2.10
CA ALA A 62 11.53 0.19 1.32
C ALA A 62 11.66 -1.22 1.89
N PHE A 63 11.83 -2.21 1.00
CA PHE A 63 11.96 -3.61 1.38
C PHE A 63 12.80 -4.38 0.39
N GLN A 64 13.30 -5.54 0.81
CA GLN A 64 13.99 -6.50 -0.03
C GLN A 64 13.34 -7.87 0.14
N LEU A 65 13.16 -8.59 -0.96
CA LEU A 65 12.61 -9.94 -0.97
C LEU A 65 13.73 -10.98 -1.03
N ASP A 66 13.63 -11.99 -0.18
CA ASP A 66 14.46 -13.18 -0.17
C ASP A 66 13.57 -14.42 -0.35
N SER A 67 13.98 -15.33 -1.22
CA SER A 67 13.23 -16.54 -1.55
C SER A 67 14.17 -17.64 -2.00
N SER A 68 13.91 -18.87 -1.54
CA SER A 68 14.68 -20.05 -1.94
C SER A 68 14.37 -20.55 -3.36
N SER A 69 13.41 -19.94 -4.07
CA SER A 69 13.17 -20.26 -5.48
C SER A 69 14.38 -19.87 -6.34
N ARG A 70 14.64 -20.65 -7.41
CA ARG A 70 15.73 -20.39 -8.37
C ARG A 70 15.46 -19.25 -9.34
N GLU A 71 14.21 -18.79 -9.43
CA GLU A 71 13.86 -17.66 -10.29
C GLU A 71 14.38 -16.35 -9.70
N ASP A 72 14.78 -15.38 -10.52
CA ASP A 72 15.24 -14.08 -10.00
C ASP A 72 14.07 -13.16 -9.60
N PHE A 73 12.85 -13.54 -9.96
CA PHE A 73 11.64 -12.76 -9.74
C PHE A 73 10.72 -13.41 -8.71
N VAL A 74 9.96 -12.57 -8.00
CA VAL A 74 8.79 -12.93 -7.21
C VAL A 74 7.57 -12.42 -7.97
N GLU A 75 6.68 -13.33 -8.36
CA GLU A 75 5.54 -13.02 -9.24
C GLU A 75 4.63 -11.92 -8.69
N ALA A 76 4.26 -12.02 -7.41
CA ALA A 76 3.37 -11.05 -6.78
C ALA A 76 3.50 -11.02 -5.25
N ILE A 77 3.31 -9.83 -4.68
CA ILE A 77 3.12 -9.62 -3.24
C ILE A 77 2.00 -8.59 -3.00
N GLU A 78 1.46 -8.58 -1.80
CA GLU A 78 0.62 -7.48 -1.30
C GLU A 78 1.38 -6.71 -0.22
N VAL A 79 1.48 -5.39 -0.37
CA VAL A 79 1.97 -4.50 0.67
C VAL A 79 0.77 -3.83 1.34
N ARG A 80 0.52 -4.17 2.60
CA ARG A 80 -0.60 -3.68 3.39
C ARG A 80 -0.15 -2.58 4.34
N PHE A 81 -0.77 -1.41 4.21
CA PHE A 81 -0.51 -0.24 5.05
C PHE A 81 -1.63 -0.08 6.09
N PHE A 82 -1.24 0.22 7.32
CA PHE A 82 -2.13 0.54 8.43
C PHE A 82 -1.69 1.85 9.05
N VAL A 83 -2.55 2.87 9.03
CA VAL A 83 -2.21 4.25 9.41
C VAL A 83 -3.21 4.76 10.44
N LEU A 84 -2.72 5.12 11.61
CA LEU A 84 -3.51 5.68 12.70
C LEU A 84 -3.07 7.13 13.01
N PRO A 85 -3.92 8.13 12.72
CA PRO A 85 -3.65 9.51 13.09
C PRO A 85 -3.94 9.75 14.59
N LYS A 86 -2.89 10.03 15.35
CA LYS A 86 -2.91 10.20 16.82
C LYS A 86 -3.73 11.41 17.26
N THR A 87 -3.69 12.48 16.48
CA THR A 87 -4.29 13.80 16.79
C THR A 87 -5.54 14.09 15.93
N ALA A 88 -6.17 13.05 15.38
CA ALA A 88 -7.38 13.19 14.58
C ALA A 88 -8.58 13.73 15.39
N GLN A 89 -9.48 14.41 14.69
CA GLN A 89 -10.82 14.69 15.22
C GLN A 89 -11.51 13.36 15.60
N PRO A 90 -12.31 13.31 16.69
CA PRO A 90 -12.88 12.06 17.20
C PRO A 90 -13.59 11.20 16.14
N LYS A 91 -14.39 11.82 15.26
CA LYS A 91 -15.10 11.14 14.16
C LYS A 91 -14.17 10.48 13.12
N PHE A 92 -12.94 10.98 13.01
CA PHE A 92 -11.94 10.55 12.02
C PHE A 92 -10.75 9.84 12.66
N LYS A 93 -10.81 9.55 13.97
CA LYS A 93 -9.86 8.67 14.66
C LYS A 93 -10.19 7.22 14.30
N LYS A 94 -9.67 6.80 13.15
CA LYS A 94 -9.88 5.48 12.54
C LYS A 94 -8.56 4.87 12.12
N LEU A 95 -8.53 3.55 11.97
CA LEU A 95 -7.42 2.85 11.35
C LEU A 95 -7.58 2.90 9.83
N TYR A 96 -6.79 3.73 9.16
CA TYR A 96 -6.84 3.83 7.71
C TYR A 96 -5.99 2.75 7.07
N THR A 97 -6.54 2.02 6.10
CA THR A 97 -5.86 0.90 5.47
C THR A 97 -5.77 1.04 3.96
N ALA A 98 -4.70 0.49 3.38
CA ALA A 98 -4.60 0.27 1.94
C ALA A 98 -3.83 -1.01 1.67
N VAL A 99 -4.10 -1.60 0.52
CA VAL A 99 -3.34 -2.71 -0.04
C VAL A 99 -2.79 -2.24 -1.38
N VAL A 100 -1.49 -2.44 -1.60
CA VAL A 100 -0.83 -2.20 -2.88
C VAL A 100 -0.32 -3.54 -3.39
N ASN A 101 -0.86 -3.99 -4.52
CA ASN A 101 -0.44 -5.24 -5.15
C ASN A 101 0.73 -4.94 -6.09
N HIS A 102 1.84 -5.63 -5.87
CA HIS A 102 3.03 -5.51 -6.69
C HIS A 102 3.28 -6.80 -7.45
N VAL A 103 3.88 -6.68 -8.64
CA VAL A 103 4.19 -7.80 -9.54
C VAL A 103 5.60 -7.68 -10.10
N ASP A 104 6.12 -8.79 -10.63
CA ASP A 104 7.40 -8.84 -11.37
C ASP A 104 8.59 -8.28 -10.57
N LEU A 105 8.74 -8.77 -9.34
CA LEU A 105 9.64 -8.18 -8.34
C LEU A 105 10.99 -8.87 -8.32
N LEU A 106 12.06 -8.14 -8.61
CA LEU A 106 13.43 -8.66 -8.49
C LEU A 106 13.78 -8.99 -7.03
N LYS A 107 14.33 -10.18 -6.82
CA LYS A 107 14.89 -10.61 -5.53
C LYS A 107 16.16 -9.82 -5.22
N ASN A 108 16.44 -9.66 -3.92
CA ASN A 108 17.66 -9.00 -3.40
C ASN A 108 17.85 -7.52 -3.80
N GLU A 109 16.98 -6.96 -4.63
CA GLU A 109 16.93 -5.55 -4.97
C GLU A 109 16.14 -4.74 -3.93
N THR A 110 16.45 -3.45 -3.82
CA THR A 110 15.68 -2.54 -2.95
C THR A 110 14.43 -2.07 -3.66
N LEU A 111 13.30 -2.63 -3.26
CA LEU A 111 11.97 -2.30 -3.76
C LEU A 111 11.31 -1.25 -2.86
N ARG A 112 10.37 -0.48 -3.41
CA ARG A 112 9.60 0.53 -2.67
C ARG A 112 8.12 0.48 -2.97
N SER A 113 7.31 0.74 -1.95
CA SER A 113 5.86 0.96 -2.07
C SER A 113 5.47 2.23 -1.32
N SER A 114 4.43 2.91 -1.79
CA SER A 114 3.93 4.09 -1.09
C SER A 114 2.43 4.31 -1.28
N VAL A 115 1.89 4.96 -0.25
CA VAL A 115 0.50 5.39 -0.16
C VAL A 115 0.43 6.83 0.34
N PHE A 116 -0.66 7.52 0.01
CA PHE A 116 -0.79 8.94 0.24
C PHE A 116 -2.11 9.28 0.92
N LEU A 117 -2.06 10.27 1.80
CA LEU A 117 -3.25 10.99 2.27
C LEU A 117 -3.40 12.29 1.48
N SER A 118 -4.56 12.45 0.84
CA SER A 118 -4.89 13.64 0.05
C SER A 118 -5.13 14.88 0.91
N PRO A 119 -5.02 16.11 0.36
CA PRO A 119 -5.35 17.33 1.08
C PRO A 119 -6.75 17.32 1.68
N ASN A 120 -7.71 16.73 0.98
CA ASN A 120 -9.09 16.59 1.46
C ASN A 120 -9.21 15.56 2.59
N SER A 121 -8.45 14.45 2.51
CA SER A 121 -8.36 13.47 3.60
C SER A 121 -7.79 14.13 4.86
N LEU A 122 -6.70 14.88 4.72
CA LEU A 122 -6.05 15.59 5.82
C LEU A 122 -6.98 16.64 6.45
N ALA A 123 -7.70 17.41 5.63
CA ALA A 123 -8.69 18.36 6.11
C ALA A 123 -9.84 17.69 6.88
N ARG A 124 -10.27 16.49 6.47
CA ARG A 124 -11.26 15.70 7.23
C ARG A 124 -10.68 15.22 8.56
N ILE A 125 -9.48 14.63 8.54
CA ILE A 125 -8.83 14.03 9.71
C ILE A 125 -8.51 15.09 10.78
N TYR A 126 -7.89 16.20 10.40
CA TYR A 126 -7.34 17.19 11.35
C TYR A 126 -8.16 18.49 11.45
N GLY A 127 -8.94 18.80 10.42
CA GLY A 127 -9.68 20.06 10.28
C GLY A 127 -9.12 20.94 9.17
N LYS A 128 -9.97 21.76 8.56
CA LYS A 128 -9.59 22.67 7.48
C LYS A 128 -8.54 23.68 7.98
N GLY A 129 -7.47 23.89 7.22
CA GLY A 129 -6.41 24.85 7.52
C GLY A 129 -5.33 24.37 8.49
N LYS A 130 -5.48 23.18 9.08
CA LYS A 130 -4.40 22.58 9.88
C LYS A 130 -3.35 21.97 8.97
N LYS A 131 -2.08 22.26 9.26
CA LYS A 131 -0.95 21.63 8.56
C LYS A 131 -0.74 20.21 9.09
N PRO A 132 -0.61 19.22 8.21
CA PRO A 132 -0.32 17.85 8.62
C PRO A 132 1.09 17.76 9.21
N ASN A 133 1.24 17.10 10.35
CA ASN A 133 2.56 16.75 10.91
C ASN A 133 2.82 15.26 10.67
N PRO A 134 3.89 14.88 9.95
CA PRO A 134 4.25 13.48 9.76
C PRO A 134 4.33 12.66 11.05
N ARG A 135 4.75 13.30 12.16
CA ARG A 135 4.87 12.65 13.47
C ARG A 135 3.52 12.31 14.11
N ASP A 136 2.41 12.81 13.56
CA ASP A 136 1.07 12.52 14.08
C ASP A 136 0.54 11.16 13.58
N LEU A 137 1.24 10.50 12.64
CA LEU A 137 0.87 9.19 12.12
C LEU A 137 1.66 8.07 12.79
N ALA A 138 0.96 7.15 13.44
CA ALA A 138 1.48 5.81 13.67
C ALA A 138 1.21 4.95 12.42
N VAL A 139 2.24 4.29 11.89
CA VAL A 139 2.17 3.51 10.66
C VAL A 139 2.68 2.11 10.94
N ALA A 140 2.01 1.12 10.38
CA ALA A 140 2.49 -0.24 10.25
C ALA A 140 2.39 -0.69 8.80
N VAL A 141 3.34 -1.51 8.37
CA VAL A 141 3.36 -2.15 7.06
C VAL A 141 3.53 -3.65 7.23
N GLU A 142 2.76 -4.43 6.48
CA GLU A 142 2.97 -5.86 6.32
C GLU A 142 3.16 -6.20 4.85
N ILE A 143 4.04 -7.16 4.55
CA ILE A 143 4.21 -7.72 3.22
C ILE A 143 3.68 -9.15 3.22
N HIS A 144 2.81 -9.47 2.26
CA HIS A 144 2.15 -10.75 2.12
C HIS A 144 2.49 -11.42 0.80
N ALA A 145 2.77 -12.72 0.85
CA ALA A 145 2.83 -13.61 -0.30
C ALA A 145 2.06 -14.90 0.05
N GLY A 146 0.72 -14.79 0.07
CA GLY A 146 -0.20 -15.78 0.66
C GLY A 146 -0.22 -15.81 2.20
N GLN A 147 0.91 -15.51 2.84
CA GLN A 147 1.10 -15.32 4.28
C GLN A 147 1.96 -14.08 4.55
N ILE A 148 2.00 -13.60 5.80
CA ILE A 148 2.89 -12.49 6.18
C ILE A 148 4.34 -12.96 6.07
N ILE A 149 5.13 -12.31 5.22
CA ILE A 149 6.56 -12.60 5.01
C ILE A 149 7.50 -11.53 5.60
N GLY A 150 6.95 -10.40 6.05
CA GLY A 150 7.69 -9.33 6.72
C GLY A 150 6.80 -8.15 7.11
N GLY A 151 7.32 -7.23 7.91
CA GLY A 151 6.61 -6.01 8.29
C GLY A 151 7.41 -5.13 9.24
N GLU A 152 7.01 -3.85 9.36
CA GLU A 152 7.65 -2.88 10.27
C GLU A 152 6.69 -1.74 10.68
N VAL A 153 7.08 -0.92 11.66
CA VAL A 153 6.26 0.17 12.23
C VAL A 153 7.04 1.49 12.41
N THR A 154 6.36 2.64 12.39
CA THR A 154 7.01 3.93 12.72
C THR A 154 7.32 4.06 14.22
N GLU A 155 6.49 3.51 15.10
CA GLU A 155 6.57 3.72 16.55
C GLU A 155 6.24 2.43 17.32
N GLY A 156 6.97 2.18 18.41
CA GLY A 156 6.79 1.02 19.29
C GLY A 156 7.72 -0.17 18.97
N LYS A 157 7.66 -1.21 19.81
CA LYS A 157 8.14 -2.55 19.43
C LYS A 157 7.18 -3.13 18.38
N THR A 158 7.53 -4.23 17.73
CA THR A 158 6.68 -5.04 16.82
C THR A 158 5.41 -5.63 17.48
N SER A 159 4.85 -4.98 18.52
CA SER A 159 3.48 -5.22 18.93
C SER A 159 2.58 -4.91 17.75
N LYS A 160 1.83 -5.92 17.29
CA LYS A 160 0.88 -5.84 16.18
C LYS A 160 -0.33 -4.97 16.55
N TRP A 161 -0.11 -3.72 16.92
CA TRP A 161 -1.09 -2.79 17.49
C TRP A 161 -2.25 -2.54 16.54
N TRP A 162 -2.00 -2.58 15.23
CA TRP A 162 -3.03 -2.44 14.20
C TRP A 162 -4.01 -3.62 14.20
N GLN A 163 -3.58 -4.81 14.61
CA GLN A 163 -4.45 -5.99 14.72
C GLN A 163 -5.30 -5.99 15.99
N LYS A 164 -4.91 -5.19 17.01
CA LYS A 164 -5.60 -5.08 18.30
C LYS A 164 -6.36 -3.77 18.44
N SER A 165 -6.51 -3.03 17.34
CA SER A 165 -7.13 -1.71 17.37
C SER A 165 -8.63 -1.82 17.57
N ASP A 166 -9.15 -1.09 18.54
CA ASP A 166 -10.59 -0.95 18.84
C ASP A 166 -11.26 0.15 18.00
N VAL A 167 -10.48 0.95 17.27
CA VAL A 167 -11.02 1.99 16.40
C VAL A 167 -11.55 1.42 15.08
N PRO A 168 -12.60 2.00 14.49
CA PRO A 168 -13.11 1.56 13.20
C PRO A 168 -12.04 1.62 12.10
N THR A 169 -12.08 0.66 11.18
CA THR A 169 -11.22 0.64 9.98
C THR A 169 -11.85 1.42 8.83
N ASP A 170 -11.04 2.05 7.98
CA ASP A 170 -11.48 2.82 6.82
C ASP A 170 -10.46 2.76 5.67
N SER A 171 -10.84 2.17 4.54
CA SER A 171 -9.98 2.05 3.36
C SER A 171 -10.17 3.17 2.32
N SER A 172 -10.99 4.19 2.60
CA SER A 172 -11.40 5.19 1.59
C SER A 172 -10.43 6.35 1.39
N MET A 173 -9.53 6.59 2.35
CA MET A 173 -8.73 7.83 2.41
C MET A 173 -7.27 7.67 2.00
N LEU A 174 -6.72 6.46 2.13
CA LEU A 174 -5.34 6.13 1.85
C LEU A 174 -5.23 5.64 0.39
N ARG A 175 -4.37 6.28 -0.41
CA ARG A 175 -4.33 6.04 -1.87
C ARG A 175 -2.97 5.51 -2.30
N PRO A 176 -2.88 4.39 -3.03
CA PRO A 176 -1.63 3.96 -3.66
C PRO A 176 -1.06 5.05 -4.57
N LYS A 177 0.27 5.14 -4.69
CA LYS A 177 0.95 6.13 -5.55
C LYS A 177 0.38 6.21 -6.97
N SER A 178 0.05 5.07 -7.58
CA SER A 178 -0.54 4.94 -8.92
C SER A 178 -1.89 5.67 -9.07
N LYS A 179 -2.61 5.91 -7.96
CA LYS A 179 -3.91 6.61 -7.92
C LYS A 179 -3.80 8.05 -7.42
N THR A 180 -2.63 8.66 -7.59
CA THR A 180 -2.34 10.03 -7.14
C THR A 180 -1.64 10.85 -8.24
N PRO A 181 -1.59 12.19 -8.12
CA PRO A 181 -0.78 13.02 -9.03
C PRO A 181 0.72 12.67 -9.05
N PHE A 182 1.21 11.91 -8.06
CA PHE A 182 2.60 11.48 -7.97
C PHE A 182 2.89 10.22 -8.79
N ALA A 183 1.89 9.62 -9.47
CA ALA A 183 2.03 8.34 -10.18
C ALA A 183 3.27 8.29 -11.08
N TYR A 184 3.52 9.36 -11.85
CA TYR A 184 4.62 9.43 -12.82
C TYR A 184 5.97 9.89 -12.24
N LEU A 185 5.99 10.43 -11.03
CA LEU A 185 7.25 10.93 -10.44
C LEU A 185 8.09 9.78 -9.91
N TRP A 186 9.34 9.67 -10.37
CA TRP A 186 10.28 8.61 -9.96
C TRP A 186 9.70 7.20 -10.06
N PHE A 187 8.91 6.93 -11.11
CA PHE A 187 8.16 5.66 -11.21
C PHE A 187 9.09 4.43 -11.21
N ASP A 188 10.27 4.52 -11.85
CA ASP A 188 11.30 3.47 -11.84
C ASP A 188 11.86 3.14 -10.44
N SER A 189 11.69 4.03 -9.46
CA SER A 189 12.14 3.81 -8.08
C SER A 189 11.13 3.06 -7.21
N TYR A 190 9.93 2.78 -7.74
CA TYR A 190 8.87 2.06 -7.04
C TYR A 190 8.57 0.74 -7.73
N ALA A 191 8.23 -0.27 -6.94
CA ALA A 191 7.83 -1.56 -7.46
C ALA A 191 6.59 -1.43 -8.35
N GLU A 192 6.57 -2.16 -9.46
CA GLU A 192 5.45 -2.20 -10.40
C GLU A 192 4.17 -2.63 -9.69
N THR A 193 3.05 -2.03 -10.06
CA THR A 193 1.74 -2.29 -9.44
C THR A 193 0.77 -2.91 -10.42
N ARG A 194 -0.04 -3.86 -9.93
CA ARG A 194 -1.21 -4.38 -10.64
C ARG A 194 -2.49 -3.91 -9.94
N ASP A 195 -3.40 -3.31 -10.70
CA ASP A 195 -4.72 -2.91 -10.21
C ASP A 195 -5.67 -4.10 -10.03
#